data_AF-A0A821SAN6-F1
#
_entry.id   AF-A0A821SAN6-F1
#
_cell.length_a   1.000
_cell.length_b   1.000
_cell.length_c   1.000
_cell.angle_alpha   90.00
_cell.angle_beta   90.00
_cell.angle_gamma   90.00
#
_symmetry.space_group_name_H-M   'P 1'
#
loop_
_entity.id
_entity.type
_entity.pdbx_description
1 polymer ?
#
loop_
_entity_poly.entity_id
_entity_poly.type
_entity_poly.pdbx_seq_one_letter_code
_entity_poly.pdbx_strand_id
1 'polypeptide(L)'
;MVDEGAKKLFKRLPQTVVPTQYDLTIQPFLDIFKFNGSVIIYLKFNLSTDTVVLHAADLHIDYATIALNAKDEFTGKIRMDPENERVEISFDNKLEACDYQLSLKFTGDISDRMTGFYRNKYTTPDGKEIRYGACT
;
A
#
# COMPACT_ATOMS: atom_id res chain seq x y z
N MET A 1 -8.06 30.33 -26.90
CA MET A 1 -8.83 29.82 -25.75
C MET A 1 -7.94 28.80 -25.09
N VAL A 2 -7.26 29.22 -24.02
CA VAL A 2 -6.35 28.36 -23.25
C VAL A 2 -7.23 27.69 -22.20
N ASP A 3 -7.29 26.36 -22.24
CA ASP A 3 -8.03 25.55 -21.28
C ASP A 3 -7.39 25.76 -19.90
N GLU A 4 -8.07 26.51 -19.02
CA GLU A 4 -7.70 26.63 -17.62
C GLU A 4 -7.85 25.25 -16.99
N GLY A 5 -6.72 24.56 -16.84
CA GLY A 5 -6.64 23.21 -16.29
C GLY A 5 -7.50 23.08 -15.04
N ALA A 6 -8.55 22.26 -15.14
CA ALA A 6 -9.48 22.01 -14.06
C ALA A 6 -8.70 21.68 -12.78
N LYS A 7 -8.88 22.50 -11.74
CA LYS A 7 -8.25 22.30 -10.44
C LYS A 7 -8.68 20.95 -9.90
N LYS A 8 -7.75 19.99 -9.88
CA LYS A 8 -7.97 18.62 -9.43
C LYS A 8 -8.53 18.63 -8.01
N LEU A 9 -9.76 18.13 -7.84
CA LEU A 9 -10.43 18.13 -6.54
C LEU A 9 -9.75 17.10 -5.64
N PHE A 10 -9.11 17.57 -4.56
CA PHE A 10 -8.60 16.69 -3.53
C PHE A 10 -9.77 15.95 -2.86
N LYS A 11 -9.78 14.62 -2.95
CA LYS A 11 -10.81 13.76 -2.34
C LYS A 11 -10.22 13.09 -1.10
N ARG A 12 -10.95 12.93 -0.01
CA ARG A 12 -10.55 12.07 1.12
C ARG A 12 -10.93 10.61 0.82
N LEU A 13 -10.31 9.65 1.50
CA LEU A 13 -10.79 8.27 1.46
C LEU A 13 -12.21 8.18 2.06
N PRO A 14 -13.05 7.25 1.58
CA PRO A 14 -14.36 6.99 2.19
C PRO A 14 -14.22 6.52 3.64
N GLN A 15 -15.19 6.86 4.49
CA GLN A 15 -15.27 6.37 5.88
C GLN A 15 -16.08 5.07 6.02
N THR A 16 -16.43 4.46 4.88
CA THR A 16 -17.19 3.20 4.81
C THR A 16 -16.46 2.05 5.49
N VAL A 17 -15.13 2.04 5.38
CA VAL A 17 -14.25 1.01 5.92
C VAL A 17 -13.15 1.72 6.69
N VAL A 18 -12.90 1.31 7.93
CA VAL A 18 -11.89 1.93 8.80
C VAL A 18 -10.91 0.88 9.31
N PRO A 19 -9.59 1.11 9.22
CA PRO A 19 -8.59 0.18 9.74
C PRO A 19 -8.49 0.28 11.26
N THR A 20 -8.19 -0.85 11.91
CA THR A 20 -8.00 -0.94 13.36
C THR A 20 -6.60 -1.42 13.74
N GLN A 21 -5.97 -2.26 12.90
CA GLN A 21 -4.63 -2.80 13.13
C GLN A 21 -3.95 -3.13 11.80
N TYR A 22 -2.62 -3.09 11.79
CA TYR A 22 -1.77 -3.48 10.68
C TYR A 22 -0.69 -4.45 11.15
N ASP A 23 -0.63 -5.63 10.53
CA ASP A 23 0.49 -6.55 10.67
C ASP A 23 1.35 -6.43 9.41
N LEU A 24 2.45 -5.67 9.51
CA LEU A 24 3.31 -5.30 8.39
C LEU A 24 4.63 -6.05 8.44
N THR A 25 5.00 -6.68 7.33
CA THR A 25 6.31 -7.27 7.10
C THR A 25 6.97 -6.60 5.89
N ILE A 26 8.22 -6.17 6.05
CA ILE A 26 9.03 -5.61 4.96
C ILE A 26 10.33 -6.41 4.86
N GLN A 27 10.67 -6.85 3.66
CA GLN A 27 11.90 -7.54 3.32
C GLN A 27 12.71 -6.66 2.35
N PRO A 28 13.74 -5.94 2.84
CA PRO A 28 14.59 -5.12 1.99
C PRO A 28 15.69 -5.92 1.30
N PHE A 29 16.02 -5.54 0.07
CA PHE A 29 17.12 -6.04 -0.74
C PHE A 29 18.03 -4.87 -1.11
N LEU A 30 19.12 -4.67 -0.35
CA LEU A 30 20.00 -3.50 -0.48
C LEU A 30 20.99 -3.57 -1.64
N ASP A 31 21.14 -4.74 -2.26
CA ASP A 31 21.96 -4.97 -3.46
C ASP A 31 21.26 -4.47 -4.74
N ILE A 32 19.94 -4.65 -4.82
CA ILE A 32 19.10 -4.20 -5.94
C ILE A 32 18.23 -2.99 -5.61
N PHE A 33 18.29 -2.51 -4.37
CA PHE A 33 17.49 -1.39 -3.84
C PHE A 33 15.99 -1.55 -4.07
N LYS A 34 15.47 -2.74 -3.74
CA LYS A 34 14.05 -3.08 -3.78
C LYS A 34 13.60 -3.64 -2.45
N PHE A 35 12.29 -3.74 -2.26
CA PHE A 35 11.74 -4.47 -1.13
C PHE A 35 10.47 -5.22 -1.54
N ASN A 36 10.25 -6.32 -0.85
CA ASN A 36 8.95 -7.00 -0.82
C ASN A 36 8.24 -6.61 0.48
N GLY A 37 6.94 -6.45 0.41
CA GLY A 37 6.08 -6.15 1.54
C GLY A 37 4.87 -7.07 1.56
N SER A 38 4.42 -7.39 2.77
CA SER A 38 3.10 -7.97 2.99
C SER A 38 2.45 -7.28 4.17
N VAL A 39 1.15 -7.02 4.06
CA VAL A 39 0.38 -6.43 5.16
C VAL A 39 -0.94 -7.15 5.33
N ILE A 40 -1.30 -7.44 6.58
CA ILE A 40 -2.67 -7.78 6.96
C ILE A 40 -3.27 -6.55 7.62
N ILE A 41 -4.35 -6.04 7.06
CA ILE A 41 -5.07 -4.88 7.56
C ILE A 41 -6.37 -5.37 8.18
N TYR A 42 -6.54 -5.14 9.47
CA TYR A 42 -7.80 -5.40 10.16
C TYR A 42 -8.74 -4.23 9.91
N LEU A 43 -9.91 -4.51 9.35
CA LEU A 43 -10.84 -3.53 8.83
C LEU A 43 -12.20 -3.70 9.50
N LYS A 44 -12.76 -2.61 9.99
CA LYS A 44 -14.16 -2.52 10.42
C LYS A 44 -15.00 -1.88 9.31
N PHE A 45 -16.01 -2.58 8.84
CA PHE A 45 -16.93 -2.08 7.83
C PHE A 45 -18.12 -1.40 8.51
N ASN A 46 -18.25 -0.08 8.36
CA ASN A 46 -19.36 0.69 8.90
C ASN A 46 -20.62 0.55 8.04
N LEU A 47 -20.46 0.36 6.73
CA LEU A 47 -21.54 0.05 5.79
C LEU A 47 -21.07 -1.05 4.84
N SER A 48 -22.02 -1.83 4.33
CA SER A 48 -21.71 -2.86 3.34
C SER A 48 -21.24 -2.24 2.02
N THR A 49 -20.17 -2.80 1.46
CA THR A 49 -19.53 -2.31 0.23
C THR A 49 -18.84 -3.48 -0.48
N ASP A 50 -18.67 -3.39 -1.79
CA ASP A 50 -17.89 -4.31 -2.61
C ASP A 50 -16.48 -3.80 -2.89
N THR A 51 -16.12 -2.63 -2.34
CA THR A 51 -14.88 -1.93 -2.65
C THR A 51 -14.19 -1.41 -1.40
N VAL A 52 -12.86 -1.56 -1.37
CA VAL A 52 -11.97 -0.94 -0.39
C VAL A 52 -10.97 -0.07 -1.14
N VAL A 53 -10.90 1.22 -0.76
CA VAL A 53 -9.97 2.18 -1.36
C VAL A 53 -8.91 2.55 -0.35
N LEU A 54 -7.63 2.38 -0.70
CA LEU A 54 -6.48 2.68 0.15
C LEU A 54 -5.53 3.67 -0.53
N HIS A 55 -4.62 4.23 0.25
CA HIS A 55 -3.47 4.94 -0.30
C HIS A 55 -2.40 3.96 -0.78
N ALA A 56 -1.85 4.23 -1.97
CA ALA A 56 -0.72 3.51 -2.53
C ALA A 56 0.04 4.43 -3.49
N ALA A 57 1.30 4.72 -3.18
CA ALA A 57 2.19 5.56 -3.99
C ALA A 57 3.50 4.81 -4.22
N ASP A 58 3.99 4.81 -5.47
CA ASP A 58 5.24 4.12 -5.85
C ASP A 58 5.31 2.64 -5.41
N LEU A 59 4.17 1.95 -5.36
CA LEU A 59 4.05 0.53 -5.04
C LEU A 59 3.46 -0.26 -6.21
N HIS A 60 3.89 -1.50 -6.35
CA HIS A 60 3.21 -2.51 -7.16
C HIS A 60 2.51 -3.49 -6.23
N ILE A 61 1.19 -3.69 -6.39
CA ILE A 61 0.42 -4.63 -5.57
C ILE A 61 0.10 -5.85 -6.42
N ASP A 62 0.70 -6.99 -6.07
CA ASP A 62 0.61 -8.24 -6.82
C ASP A 62 -0.64 -9.05 -6.44
N TYR A 63 -1.08 -8.91 -5.19
CA TYR A 63 -2.11 -9.77 -4.62
C TYR A 63 -2.91 -9.04 -3.54
N ALA A 64 -4.23 -9.25 -3.55
CA ALA A 64 -5.15 -8.72 -2.55
C ALA A 64 -6.25 -9.74 -2.26
N THR A 65 -6.39 -10.13 -1.00
CA THR A 65 -7.50 -10.97 -0.53
C THR A 65 -8.13 -10.41 0.71
N ILE A 66 -9.43 -10.65 0.88
CA ILE A 66 -10.15 -10.30 2.10
C ILE A 66 -10.75 -11.54 2.72
N ALA A 67 -10.59 -11.70 4.03
CA ALA A 67 -11.11 -12.84 4.76
C ALA A 67 -11.99 -12.42 5.94
N LEU A 68 -13.11 -13.13 6.13
CA LEU A 68 -13.88 -13.07 7.37
C LEU A 68 -13.33 -14.11 8.35
N ASN A 69 -12.81 -13.67 9.50
CA ASN A 69 -12.28 -14.55 10.56
C ASN A 69 -11.29 -15.63 10.06
N ALA A 70 -10.46 -15.31 9.05
CA ALA A 70 -9.49 -16.22 8.43
C ALA A 70 -10.08 -17.52 7.83
N LYS A 71 -11.37 -17.53 7.44
CA LYS A 71 -12.04 -18.71 6.86
C LYS A 71 -12.52 -18.48 5.43
N ASP A 72 -13.26 -17.39 5.22
CA ASP A 72 -13.91 -17.11 3.94
C ASP A 72 -13.08 -16.08 3.17
N GLU A 73 -12.11 -16.56 2.39
CA GLU A 73 -11.18 -15.71 1.63
C GLU A 73 -11.73 -15.41 0.22
N PHE A 74 -11.82 -14.12 -0.10
CA PHE A 74 -12.22 -13.62 -1.41
C PHE A 74 -11.08 -12.86 -2.06
N THR A 75 -10.78 -13.17 -3.32
CA THR A 75 -9.76 -12.43 -4.09
C THR A 75 -10.34 -11.11 -4.58
N GLY A 76 -9.61 -10.03 -4.33
CA GLY A 76 -9.94 -8.69 -4.81
C GLY A 76 -9.31 -8.41 -6.17
N LYS A 77 -10.04 -7.71 -7.03
CA LYS A 77 -9.49 -7.14 -8.28
C LYS A 77 -8.83 -5.81 -7.94
N ILE A 78 -7.56 -5.69 -8.33
CA ILE A 78 -6.73 -4.53 -8.01
C ILE A 78 -6.78 -3.53 -9.17
N ARG A 79 -7.08 -2.28 -8.84
CA ARG A 79 -6.97 -1.14 -9.78
C ARG A 79 -6.14 -0.04 -9.14
N MET A 80 -4.94 0.15 -9.66
CA MET A 80 -4.06 1.26 -9.25
C MET A 80 -4.57 2.59 -9.82
N ASP A 81 -4.47 3.65 -9.04
CA ASP A 81 -4.71 5.04 -9.43
C ASP A 81 -3.50 5.88 -8.99
N PRO A 82 -2.37 5.80 -9.73
CA PRO A 82 -1.12 6.45 -9.35
C PRO A 82 -1.25 7.97 -9.28
N GLU A 83 -2.11 8.56 -10.12
CA GLU A 83 -2.31 10.01 -10.14
C GLU A 83 -2.91 10.55 -8.84
N ASN A 84 -3.68 9.73 -8.12
CA ASN A 84 -4.29 10.10 -6.83
C ASN A 84 -3.64 9.36 -5.65
N GLU A 85 -2.53 8.66 -5.88
CA GLU A 85 -1.83 7.86 -4.88
C GLU A 85 -2.77 6.88 -4.17
N ARG A 86 -3.52 6.12 -4.97
CA ARG A 86 -4.56 5.20 -4.51
C ARG A 86 -4.50 3.85 -5.16
N VAL A 87 -5.11 2.89 -4.46
CA VAL A 87 -5.53 1.62 -5.02
C VAL A 87 -6.97 1.36 -4.62
N GLU A 88 -7.74 0.86 -5.58
CA GLU A 88 -9.08 0.31 -5.36
C GLU A 88 -9.01 -1.21 -5.45
N ILE A 89 -9.53 -1.88 -4.43
CA ILE A 89 -9.71 -3.33 -4.38
C ILE A 89 -11.21 -3.61 -4.44
N SER A 90 -11.68 -4.17 -5.55
CA SER A 90 -13.10 -4.51 -5.75
C SER A 90 -13.34 -6.01 -5.68
N PHE A 91 -14.45 -6.42 -5.09
CA PHE A 91 -14.86 -7.81 -4.91
C PHE A 91 -16.14 -8.10 -5.72
N ASP A 92 -16.32 -9.35 -6.15
CA ASP A 92 -17.50 -9.73 -6.96
C ASP A 92 -18.81 -9.72 -6.15
N ASN A 93 -18.71 -9.95 -4.84
CA ASN A 93 -19.83 -9.91 -3.93
C ASN A 93 -19.68 -8.74 -2.95
N LYS A 94 -20.83 -8.23 -2.52
CA LYS A 94 -20.87 -7.20 -1.48
C LYS A 94 -20.40 -7.79 -0.15
N LEU A 95 -19.48 -7.09 0.51
CA LEU A 95 -19.02 -7.41 1.84
C LEU A 95 -19.97 -6.78 2.86
N GLU A 96 -20.33 -7.53 3.88
CA GLU A 96 -21.27 -7.09 4.90
C GLU A 96 -20.62 -6.08 5.87
N ALA A 97 -21.44 -5.41 6.69
CA ALA A 97 -20.95 -4.48 7.71
C ALA A 97 -20.41 -5.23 8.94
N CYS A 98 -19.29 -5.94 8.78
CA CYS A 98 -18.57 -6.65 9.85
C CYS A 98 -17.05 -6.49 9.72
N ASP A 99 -16.31 -7.17 10.60
CA ASP A 99 -14.85 -7.04 10.67
C ASP A 99 -14.18 -8.05 9.73
N TYR A 100 -13.26 -7.56 8.90
CA TYR A 100 -12.53 -8.34 7.90
C TYR A 100 -11.03 -8.14 8.03
N GLN A 101 -10.26 -9.06 7.44
CA GLN A 101 -8.82 -8.95 7.27
C GLN A 101 -8.49 -8.82 5.78
N LEU A 102 -7.91 -7.70 5.38
CA LEU A 102 -7.40 -7.47 4.02
C LEU A 102 -5.91 -7.78 3.98
N SER A 103 -5.53 -8.81 3.26
CA SER A 103 -4.15 -9.21 3.02
C SER A 103 -3.66 -8.67 1.69
N LEU A 104 -2.56 -7.92 1.69
CA LEU A 104 -1.90 -7.41 0.49
C LEU A 104 -0.46 -7.92 0.41
N LYS A 105 0.00 -8.23 -0.81
CA LYS A 105 1.43 -8.39 -1.12
C LYS A 105 1.82 -7.33 -2.14
N PHE A 106 2.94 -6.67 -1.89
CA PHE A 106 3.40 -5.56 -2.69
C PHE A 106 4.91 -5.54 -2.82
N THR A 107 5.39 -4.86 -3.86
CA THR A 107 6.80 -4.56 -4.07
C THR A 107 7.00 -3.07 -4.28
N GLY A 108 8.21 -2.60 -4.02
CA GLY A 108 8.60 -1.22 -4.27
C GLY A 108 10.10 -1.05 -4.35
N ASP A 109 10.52 0.13 -4.76
CA ASP A 109 11.92 0.52 -4.79
C ASP A 109 12.31 1.20 -3.47
N ILE A 110 13.52 0.92 -2.97
CA ILE A 110 14.11 1.68 -1.87
C ILE A 110 14.60 3.00 -2.46
N SER A 111 13.83 4.06 -2.24
CA SER A 111 14.01 5.36 -2.89
C SER A 111 15.37 5.98 -2.56
N ASP A 112 15.92 6.80 -3.47
CA ASP A 112 17.01 7.72 -3.17
C ASP A 112 16.53 9.13 -2.81
N ARG A 113 15.21 9.35 -2.82
CA ARG A 113 14.56 10.55 -2.31
C ARG A 113 14.32 10.30 -0.83
N MET A 114 14.63 11.27 0.03
CA MET A 114 14.46 11.18 1.50
C MET A 114 12.96 11.19 1.89
N THR A 115 12.18 10.25 1.37
CA THR A 115 10.73 10.16 1.48
C THR A 115 10.31 8.71 1.31
N GLY A 116 9.34 8.26 2.11
CA GLY A 116 8.90 6.86 2.11
C GLY A 116 10.00 5.94 2.60
N PHE A 117 10.12 4.74 2.04
CA PHE A 117 11.21 3.83 2.37
C PHE A 117 12.42 4.11 1.46
N TYR A 118 13.48 4.67 2.03
CA TYR A 118 14.61 5.21 1.28
C TYR A 118 15.96 4.68 1.76
N ARG A 119 16.99 4.79 0.90
CA ARG A 119 18.36 4.37 1.19
C ARG A 119 19.21 5.53 1.68
N ASN A 120 20.00 5.28 2.71
CA ASN A 120 21.12 6.14 3.07
C ASN A 120 22.44 5.43 2.74
N LYS A 121 23.52 6.21 2.59
CA LYS A 121 24.87 5.68 2.38
C LYS A 121 25.88 6.36 3.30
N TYR A 122 26.84 5.59 3.79
CA TYR A 122 27.97 6.12 4.55
C TYR A 122 29.27 5.45 4.11
N THR A 123 30.37 6.18 4.26
CA THR A 123 31.72 5.66 4.02
C THR A 123 32.28 5.10 5.32
N THR A 124 32.95 3.96 5.25
CA THR A 124 33.63 3.38 6.42
C THR A 124 34.75 4.29 6.94
N PRO A 125 35.12 4.21 8.23
CA PRO A 125 36.16 5.07 8.80
C PRO A 125 37.52 4.99 8.08
N ASP A 126 37.83 3.87 7.44
CA ASP A 126 39.06 3.66 6.66
C ASP A 126 38.96 4.19 5.20
N GLY A 127 37.81 4.70 4.80
CA GLY A 127 37.58 5.28 3.47
C GLY A 127 37.39 4.27 2.34
N LYS A 128 37.40 2.97 2.62
CA LYS A 128 37.50 1.93 1.57
C LYS A 128 36.16 1.41 1.07
N GLU A 129 35.13 1.44 1.89
CA GLU A 129 33.82 0.87 1.57
C GLU A 129 32.71 1.91 1.68
N ILE A 130 31.74 1.81 0.78
CA ILE A 130 30.44 2.49 0.93
C ILE A 130 29.44 1.43 1.41
N ARG A 131 28.77 1.73 2.51
CA ARG A 131 27.71 0.87 3.07
C ARG A 131 26.37 1.56 2.93
N TYR A 132 25.34 0.76 2.70
CA TYR A 132 23.96 1.22 2.56
C TYR A 132 23.12 0.76 3.75
N GLY A 133 22.16 1.60 4.14
CA GLY A 133 21.06 1.24 5.00
C GLY A 133 19.74 1.65 4.36
N ALA A 134 18.63 1.18 4.94
CA ALA A 134 17.30 1.63 4.57
C ALA A 134 16.60 2.24 5.78
N CYS A 135 15.87 3.32 5.53
CA CYS A 135 15.20 4.16 6.53
C CYS A 135 13.80 4.54 6.03
N THR A 136 12.93 4.94 6.96
CA THR A 136 11.60 5.49 6.68
C THR A 136 11.50 6.91 7.18
#